data_AF-A0A164NYT2-F1
#
_entry.id   AF-A0A164NYT2-F1
#
_cell.length_a   1.000
_cell.length_b   1.000
_cell.length_c   1.000
_cell.angle_alpha   90.00
_cell.angle_beta   90.00
_cell.angle_gamma   90.00
#
_symmetry.space_group_name_H-M   'P 1'
#
loop_
_entity.id
_entity.type
_entity.pdbx_description
1 polymer ?
#
loop_
_entity_poly.entity_id
_entity_poly.type
_entity_poly.pdbx_seq_one_letter_code
_entity_poly.pdbx_strand_id
1 'polypeptide(L)'
;MRPINDVVELSKQLRKKLREVLGKDAVKKHKISVTSDRYSMGSSINVSAIDMSKDYLEILSREFEQVRRDSVTGDVLSGGNTYLLIRVEYTDEFKELFHDVLDEHILNDYQTKQSYSGRYIAEREKFAKKLFENDNPEIDLSLLEPENGNTTQEQNITEPAHPEPTIEEQESTTDDPEPLLHIHGNVIDATALFQRNRTVKEF
;
A
#
# COMPACT_ATOMS: atom_id res chain seq x y z
N MET A 1 -0.46 -26.39 12.07
CA MET A 1 -0.95 -25.10 12.60
C MET A 1 -1.34 -24.23 11.40
N ARG A 2 -2.55 -23.67 11.36
CA ARG A 2 -2.86 -22.60 10.39
C ARG A 2 -2.13 -21.33 10.87
N PRO A 3 -1.50 -20.56 9.99
CA PRO A 3 -0.82 -19.33 10.39
C PRO A 3 -1.86 -18.36 11.00
N ILE A 4 -1.45 -17.69 12.08
CA ILE A 4 -2.25 -16.73 12.87
C ILE A 4 -2.78 -15.54 12.04
N ASN A 5 -2.25 -15.34 10.82
CA ASN A 5 -2.72 -14.34 9.86
C ASN A 5 -3.21 -15.02 8.57
N ASP A 6 -4.26 -15.83 8.67
CA ASP A 6 -4.91 -16.33 7.47
C ASP A 6 -5.62 -15.17 6.76
N VAL A 7 -5.24 -14.90 5.51
CA VAL A 7 -5.86 -13.88 4.63
C VAL A 7 -7.37 -14.09 4.51
N VAL A 8 -7.84 -15.34 4.59
CA VAL A 8 -9.26 -15.69 4.59
C VAL A 8 -9.96 -15.24 5.88
N GLU A 9 -9.24 -15.22 7.01
CA GLU A 9 -9.75 -14.69 8.27
C GLU A 9 -9.74 -13.17 8.26
N LEU A 10 -8.66 -12.54 7.74
CA LEU A 10 -8.59 -11.09 7.54
C LEU A 10 -9.72 -10.59 6.63
N SER A 11 -10.01 -11.27 5.52
CA SER A 11 -11.09 -10.87 4.62
C SER A 11 -12.48 -11.02 5.25
N LYS A 12 -12.68 -12.02 6.13
CA LYS A 12 -13.90 -12.15 6.93
C LYS A 12 -14.03 -11.04 7.97
N GLN A 13 -12.95 -10.68 8.64
CA GLN A 13 -12.92 -9.58 9.61
C GLN A 13 -13.22 -8.25 8.92
N LEU A 14 -12.60 -7.97 7.78
CA LEU A 14 -12.88 -6.79 6.97
C LEU A 14 -14.37 -6.75 6.57
N ARG A 15 -14.92 -7.86 6.08
CA ARG A 15 -16.34 -7.93 5.72
C ARG A 15 -17.26 -7.67 6.93
N LYS A 16 -16.87 -8.11 8.12
CA LYS A 16 -17.62 -7.85 9.35
C LYS A 16 -17.57 -6.37 9.71
N LYS A 17 -16.38 -5.77 9.70
CA LYS A 17 -16.18 -4.33 9.95
C LYS A 17 -16.99 -3.47 8.98
N LEU A 18 -16.94 -3.76 7.69
CA LEU A 18 -17.71 -3.02 6.67
C LEU A 18 -19.21 -3.09 6.95
N ARG A 19 -19.73 -4.24 7.44
CA ARG A 19 -21.15 -4.37 7.83
C ARG A 19 -21.49 -3.66 9.12
N GLU A 20 -20.55 -3.57 10.06
CA GLU A 20 -20.74 -2.87 11.34
C GLU A 20 -20.75 -1.35 11.13
N VAL A 21 -19.83 -0.83 10.31
CA VAL A 21 -19.70 0.61 10.06
C VAL A 21 -20.74 1.10 9.05
N LEU A 22 -20.87 0.44 7.90
CA LEU A 22 -21.77 0.91 6.83
C LEU A 22 -23.21 0.39 6.99
N GLY A 23 -23.45 -0.58 7.88
CA GLY A 23 -24.74 -1.24 8.00
C GLY A 23 -25.00 -2.27 6.89
N LYS A 24 -26.00 -3.14 7.13
CA LYS A 24 -26.34 -4.24 6.19
C LYS A 24 -26.97 -3.73 4.90
N ASP A 25 -27.76 -2.66 4.99
CA ASP A 25 -28.53 -2.14 3.87
C ASP A 25 -27.63 -1.41 2.87
N ALA A 26 -26.70 -0.57 3.33
CA ALA A 26 -25.71 0.05 2.47
C ALA A 26 -24.80 -0.98 1.77
N VAL A 27 -24.33 -1.99 2.52
CA VAL A 27 -23.52 -3.11 1.97
C VAL A 27 -24.27 -3.83 0.84
N LYS A 28 -25.59 -4.03 1.00
CA LYS A 28 -26.42 -4.66 -0.03
C LYS A 28 -26.68 -3.74 -1.22
N LYS A 29 -27.00 -2.46 -0.98
CA LYS A 29 -27.28 -1.44 -2.00
C LYS A 29 -26.08 -1.25 -2.93
N HIS A 30 -24.89 -1.05 -2.36
CA HIS A 30 -23.65 -0.83 -3.10
C HIS A 30 -22.93 -2.12 -3.51
N LYS A 31 -23.61 -3.28 -3.37
CA LYS A 31 -23.10 -4.63 -3.69
C LYS A 31 -21.67 -4.87 -3.21
N ILE A 32 -21.36 -4.46 -1.98
CA ILE A 32 -20.00 -4.53 -1.44
C ILE A 32 -19.61 -6.00 -1.26
N SER A 33 -18.52 -6.41 -1.92
CA SER A 33 -17.97 -7.75 -1.87
C SER A 33 -16.51 -7.70 -1.44
N VAL A 34 -16.12 -8.67 -0.62
CA VAL A 34 -14.74 -8.87 -0.16
C VAL A 34 -14.33 -10.28 -0.50
N THR A 35 -13.25 -10.42 -1.26
CA THR A 35 -12.63 -11.69 -1.61
C THR A 35 -11.14 -11.68 -1.22
N SER A 36 -10.54 -12.85 -1.12
CA SER A 36 -9.13 -12.99 -0.81
C SER A 36 -8.48 -13.99 -1.73
N ASP A 37 -7.31 -13.66 -2.24
CA ASP A 37 -6.51 -14.53 -3.08
C ASP A 37 -5.12 -14.74 -2.47
N ARG A 38 -4.55 -15.92 -2.72
CA ARG A 38 -3.17 -16.25 -2.35
C ARG A 38 -2.38 -16.59 -3.60
N TYR A 39 -1.15 -16.13 -3.66
CA TYR A 39 -0.22 -16.40 -4.75
C TYR A 39 1.19 -16.62 -4.20
N SER A 40 2.11 -17.07 -5.05
CA SER A 40 3.44 -17.56 -4.65
C SER A 40 4.25 -16.57 -3.80
N MET A 41 4.06 -15.27 -4.00
CA MET A 41 4.83 -14.20 -3.34
C MET A 41 4.02 -13.39 -2.32
N GLY A 42 2.78 -13.77 -2.02
CA GLY A 42 1.95 -13.04 -1.05
C GLY A 42 0.46 -13.31 -1.20
N SER A 43 -0.32 -12.31 -0.83
CA SER A 43 -1.77 -12.38 -0.80
C SER A 43 -2.41 -11.06 -1.13
N SER A 44 -3.66 -11.11 -1.55
CA SER A 44 -4.47 -9.93 -1.74
C SER A 44 -5.84 -10.07 -1.09
N ILE A 45 -6.35 -8.95 -0.60
CA ILE A 45 -7.76 -8.78 -0.25
C ILE A 45 -8.36 -7.84 -1.28
N ASN A 46 -9.34 -8.32 -2.04
CA ASN A 46 -10.03 -7.52 -3.04
C ASN A 46 -11.36 -7.04 -2.46
N VAL A 47 -11.59 -5.73 -2.51
CA VAL A 47 -12.86 -5.10 -2.15
C VAL A 47 -13.47 -4.51 -3.41
N SER A 48 -14.69 -4.93 -3.74
CA SER A 48 -15.44 -4.38 -4.86
C SER A 48 -16.73 -3.72 -4.38
N ALA A 49 -17.08 -2.57 -4.93
CA ALA A 49 -18.33 -1.88 -4.66
C ALA A 49 -18.88 -1.19 -5.92
N ILE A 50 -20.15 -0.79 -5.84
CA ILE A 50 -20.85 -0.05 -6.88
C ILE A 50 -21.29 1.30 -6.33
N ASP A 51 -21.08 2.36 -7.11
CA ASP A 51 -21.56 3.73 -6.84
C ASP A 51 -21.20 4.24 -5.43
N MET A 52 -19.97 3.98 -5.01
CA MET A 52 -19.46 4.32 -3.68
C MET A 52 -18.10 4.99 -3.80
N SER A 53 -17.76 5.92 -2.90
CA SER A 53 -16.42 6.49 -2.91
C SER A 53 -15.35 5.44 -2.60
N LYS A 54 -14.32 5.41 -3.45
CA LYS A 54 -13.16 4.55 -3.26
C LYS A 54 -12.41 4.91 -1.97
N ASP A 55 -12.29 6.20 -1.67
CA ASP A 55 -11.57 6.69 -0.50
C ASP A 55 -12.16 6.14 0.81
N TYR A 56 -13.50 6.07 0.93
CA TYR A 56 -14.14 5.52 2.14
C TYR A 56 -13.81 4.04 2.33
N LEU A 57 -13.84 3.26 1.26
CA LEU A 57 -13.44 1.86 1.31
C LEU A 57 -11.96 1.72 1.65
N GLU A 58 -11.11 2.63 1.16
CA GLU A 58 -9.67 2.62 1.41
C GLU A 58 -9.37 2.87 2.88
N ILE A 59 -9.96 3.90 3.46
CA ILE A 59 -9.78 4.24 4.88
C ILE A 59 -10.23 3.09 5.78
N LEU A 60 -11.39 2.49 5.49
CA LEU A 60 -11.92 1.37 6.28
C LEU A 60 -11.09 0.10 6.21
N SER A 61 -10.46 -0.14 5.06
CA SER A 61 -9.81 -1.40 4.73
C SER A 61 -8.30 -1.38 4.92
N ARG A 62 -7.68 -0.20 5.02
CA ARG A 62 -6.21 -0.03 5.09
C ARG A 62 -5.57 -0.77 6.26
N GLU A 63 -6.24 -0.91 7.39
CA GLU A 63 -5.72 -1.63 8.56
C GLU A 63 -5.52 -3.15 8.32
N PHE A 64 -6.17 -3.71 7.30
CA PHE A 64 -6.04 -5.13 6.94
C PHE A 64 -4.91 -5.38 5.95
N GLU A 65 -4.30 -4.32 5.44
CA GLU A 65 -3.10 -4.42 4.62
C GLU A 65 -1.88 -4.73 5.49
N GLN A 66 -1.09 -5.73 5.09
CA GLN A 66 0.11 -6.15 5.81
C GLN A 66 1.30 -6.06 4.87
N VAL A 67 1.98 -4.91 4.86
CA VAL A 67 3.20 -4.70 4.07
C VAL A 67 4.38 -4.69 5.01
N ARG A 68 5.29 -5.67 4.87
CA ARG A 68 6.53 -5.72 5.62
C ARG A 68 7.52 -4.75 4.99
N ARG A 69 8.11 -3.89 5.81
CA ARG A 69 9.13 -2.92 5.39
C ARG A 69 10.38 -3.10 6.24
N ASP A 70 11.53 -2.90 5.63
CA ASP A 70 12.79 -2.78 6.36
C ASP A 70 12.77 -1.50 7.20
N SER A 71 13.09 -1.65 8.48
CA SER A 71 13.18 -0.54 9.44
C SER A 71 14.24 0.51 9.10
N VAL A 72 15.30 0.13 8.37
CA VAL A 72 16.42 1.04 8.09
C VAL A 72 16.23 1.76 6.75
N THR A 73 15.90 1.02 5.68
CA THR A 73 15.76 1.58 4.34
C THR A 73 14.34 2.01 4.00
N GLY A 74 13.33 1.48 4.69
CA GLY A 74 11.91 1.65 4.33
C GLY A 74 11.46 0.80 3.13
N ASP A 75 12.37 0.01 2.57
CA ASP A 75 12.11 -0.84 1.41
C ASP A 75 11.11 -1.96 1.75
N VAL A 76 10.24 -2.28 0.79
CA VAL A 76 9.26 -3.36 0.96
C VAL A 76 9.97 -4.71 0.90
N LEU A 77 9.87 -5.48 1.99
CA LEU A 77 10.48 -6.80 2.08
C LEU A 77 9.74 -7.80 1.18
N SER A 78 10.50 -8.78 0.66
CA SER A 78 9.95 -9.81 -0.20
C SER A 78 9.23 -10.90 0.61
N GLY A 79 8.08 -11.33 0.10
CA GLY A 79 7.33 -12.47 0.62
C GLY A 79 6.40 -12.16 1.79
N GLY A 80 5.20 -12.76 1.74
CA GLY A 80 4.23 -12.72 2.84
C GLY A 80 3.49 -11.40 3.02
N ASN A 81 3.60 -10.47 2.06
CA ASN A 81 2.81 -9.24 2.07
C ASN A 81 1.35 -9.53 1.67
N THR A 82 0.42 -8.86 2.36
CA THR A 82 -1.00 -8.84 2.00
C THR A 82 -1.36 -7.46 1.50
N TYR A 83 -1.72 -7.37 0.22
CA TYR A 83 -2.09 -6.11 -0.42
C TYR A 83 -3.60 -5.92 -0.47
N LEU A 84 -4.04 -4.67 -0.41
CA LEU A 84 -5.43 -4.32 -0.58
C LEU A 84 -5.68 -3.84 -2.01
N LEU A 85 -6.68 -4.42 -2.68
CA LEU A 85 -7.13 -3.98 -4.00
C LEU A 85 -8.58 -3.53 -3.92
N ILE A 86 -8.82 -2.24 -4.18
CA ILE A 86 -10.16 -1.66 -4.15
C ILE A 86 -10.60 -1.33 -5.56
N ARG A 87 -11.76 -1.84 -5.94
CA ARG A 87 -12.40 -1.59 -7.24
C ARG A 87 -13.78 -1.01 -7.01
N VAL A 88 -14.03 0.14 -7.60
CA VAL A 88 -15.37 0.72 -7.62
C VAL A 88 -15.81 0.81 -9.05
N GLU A 89 -16.98 0.23 -9.33
CA GLU A 89 -17.67 0.38 -10.60
C GLU A 89 -18.77 1.41 -10.44
N TYR A 90 -18.93 2.26 -11.45
CA TYR A 90 -19.98 3.27 -11.47
C TYR A 90 -21.01 2.90 -12.52
N THR A 91 -22.29 2.87 -12.13
CA THR A 91 -23.42 2.61 -13.02
C THR A 91 -23.61 3.75 -14.00
N ASP A 92 -24.36 3.49 -15.07
CA ASP A 92 -24.63 4.53 -16.06
C ASP A 92 -25.53 5.64 -15.48
N GLU A 93 -26.49 5.28 -14.62
CA GLU A 93 -27.31 6.24 -13.86
C GLU A 93 -26.43 7.18 -13.01
N PHE A 94 -25.44 6.64 -12.30
CA PHE A 94 -24.48 7.46 -11.54
C PHE A 94 -23.70 8.41 -12.45
N LYS A 95 -23.24 7.92 -13.61
CA LYS A 95 -22.45 8.73 -14.55
C LYS A 95 -23.27 9.88 -15.13
N GLU A 96 -24.53 9.62 -15.47
CA GLU A 96 -25.46 10.65 -15.97
C GLU A 96 -25.66 11.74 -14.92
N LEU A 97 -26.03 11.36 -13.69
CA LEU A 97 -26.19 12.31 -12.58
C LEU A 97 -24.91 13.10 -12.29
N PHE A 98 -23.76 12.44 -12.38
CA PHE A 98 -22.48 13.09 -12.18
C PHE A 98 -22.17 14.08 -13.31
N HIS A 99 -22.43 13.72 -14.57
CA HIS A 99 -22.20 14.58 -15.73
C HIS A 99 -23.10 15.80 -15.76
N ASP A 100 -24.33 15.70 -15.23
CA ASP A 100 -25.25 16.84 -15.11
C ASP A 100 -24.76 17.91 -14.12
N VAL A 101 -24.00 17.51 -13.10
CA VAL A 101 -23.49 18.41 -12.05
C VAL A 101 -22.04 18.85 -12.31
N LEU A 102 -21.32 18.13 -13.18
CA LEU A 102 -19.92 18.38 -13.46
C LEU A 102 -19.72 19.65 -14.30
N ASP A 103 -18.69 20.43 -13.98
CA ASP A 103 -18.26 21.58 -14.77
C ASP A 103 -17.94 21.15 -16.23
N GLU A 104 -18.54 21.84 -17.20
CA GLU A 104 -18.35 21.60 -18.64
C GLU A 104 -16.87 21.60 -19.03
N HIS A 105 -16.03 22.41 -18.40
CA HIS A 105 -14.60 22.42 -18.69
C HIS A 105 -13.91 21.12 -18.28
N ILE A 106 -14.30 20.54 -17.14
CA ILE A 106 -13.76 19.26 -16.65
C ILE A 106 -14.27 18.11 -17.51
N LEU A 107 -15.54 18.15 -17.91
CA LEU A 107 -16.16 17.16 -18.79
C LEU A 107 -15.52 17.16 -20.18
N ASN A 108 -15.32 18.34 -20.78
CA ASN A 108 -14.66 18.48 -22.07
C ASN A 108 -13.20 18.02 -22.01
N ASP A 109 -12.48 18.33 -20.94
CA ASP A 109 -11.11 17.84 -20.71
C ASP A 109 -11.05 16.31 -20.68
N TYR A 110 -12.02 15.65 -20.03
CA TYR A 110 -12.12 14.19 -19.97
C TYR A 110 -12.40 13.58 -21.35
N GLN A 111 -13.38 14.13 -22.08
CA GLN A 111 -13.78 13.63 -23.40
C GLN A 111 -12.67 13.81 -24.46
N THR A 112 -12.00 14.96 -24.46
CA THR A 112 -10.97 15.30 -25.46
C THR A 112 -9.67 14.53 -25.27
N LYS A 113 -9.23 14.35 -24.02
CA LYS A 113 -7.95 13.71 -23.72
C LYS A 113 -8.02 12.18 -23.65
N GLN A 114 -9.23 11.60 -23.69
CA GLN A 114 -9.49 10.16 -23.44
C GLN A 114 -8.70 9.59 -22.26
N SER A 115 -8.36 10.45 -21.30
CA SER A 115 -7.45 10.15 -20.21
C SER A 115 -8.09 10.59 -18.92
N TYR A 116 -7.86 9.77 -17.90
CA TYR A 116 -8.16 10.01 -16.51
C TYR A 116 -7.54 11.34 -16.05
N SER A 117 -8.25 12.45 -16.25
CA SER A 117 -7.82 13.73 -15.68
C SER A 117 -7.97 13.60 -14.16
N GLY A 118 -6.91 13.88 -13.41
CA GLY A 118 -6.95 13.77 -11.95
C GLY A 118 -8.07 14.62 -11.34
N ARG A 119 -8.44 15.72 -12.01
CA ARG A 119 -9.59 16.56 -11.65
C ARG A 119 -10.92 15.84 -11.78
N TYR A 120 -11.17 15.12 -12.89
CA TYR A 120 -12.39 14.33 -13.08
C TYR A 120 -12.51 13.26 -11.98
N ILE A 121 -11.42 12.55 -11.68
CA ILE A 121 -11.42 11.53 -10.62
C ILE A 121 -11.75 12.18 -9.27
N ALA A 122 -11.09 13.28 -8.93
CA ALA A 122 -11.31 13.97 -7.66
C ALA A 122 -12.75 14.46 -7.50
N GLU A 123 -13.34 15.08 -8.53
CA GLU A 123 -14.74 15.52 -8.49
C GLU A 123 -15.72 14.33 -8.44
N ARG A 124 -15.42 13.24 -9.15
CA ARG A 124 -16.23 12.01 -9.08
C ARG A 124 -16.21 11.41 -7.67
N GLU A 125 -15.05 11.35 -7.03
CA GLU A 125 -14.95 10.85 -5.65
C GLU A 125 -15.70 11.76 -4.68
N LYS A 126 -15.58 13.09 -4.80
CA LYS A 126 -16.38 14.04 -4.00
C LYS A 126 -17.88 13.84 -4.20
N PHE A 127 -18.32 13.67 -5.44
CA PHE A 127 -19.72 13.42 -5.76
C PHE A 127 -20.20 12.09 -5.18
N ALA A 128 -19.40 11.02 -5.32
CA ALA A 128 -19.71 9.71 -4.74
C ALA A 128 -19.84 9.76 -3.21
N LYS A 129 -18.99 10.54 -2.51
CA LYS A 129 -19.10 10.74 -1.06
C LYS A 129 -20.41 11.43 -0.69
N LYS A 130 -20.73 12.54 -1.34
CA LYS A 130 -21.98 13.29 -1.11
C LYS A 130 -23.22 12.44 -1.40
N LEU A 131 -23.21 11.68 -2.50
CA LEU A 131 -24.31 10.80 -2.86
C LEU A 131 -24.51 9.72 -1.79
N PHE A 132 -23.40 9.12 -1.32
CA PHE A 132 -23.43 8.10 -0.28
C PHE A 132 -23.95 8.65 1.06
N GLU A 133 -23.51 9.84 1.47
CA GLU A 133 -23.98 10.53 2.67
C GLU A 133 -25.47 10.85 2.60
N ASN A 134 -25.94 11.37 1.46
CA ASN A 134 -27.37 11.65 1.24
C ASN A 134 -28.22 10.38 1.28
N ASP A 135 -27.70 9.28 0.75
CA ASP A 135 -28.37 7.99 0.72
C ASP A 135 -28.41 7.28 2.09
N ASN A 136 -27.48 7.62 2.98
CA ASN A 136 -27.31 6.95 4.28
C ASN A 136 -27.07 7.98 5.40
N PRO A 137 -28.05 8.85 5.71
CA PRO A 137 -27.87 9.95 6.66
C PRO A 137 -27.64 9.48 8.11
N GLU A 138 -27.93 8.22 8.41
CA GLU A 138 -27.73 7.62 9.74
C GLU A 138 -26.29 7.15 9.99
N ILE A 139 -25.47 7.06 8.94
CA ILE A 139 -24.07 6.63 9.05
C ILE A 139 -23.21 7.84 9.37
N ASP A 140 -22.63 7.85 10.57
CA ASP A 140 -21.68 8.88 10.95
C ASP A 140 -20.30 8.62 10.30
N LEU A 141 -20.11 9.22 9.13
CA LEU A 141 -18.86 9.12 8.34
C LEU A 141 -17.80 10.12 8.80
N SER A 142 -18.10 11.01 9.75
CA SER A 142 -17.11 11.96 10.29
C SER A 142 -15.93 11.25 10.97
N LEU A 143 -16.14 10.02 11.43
CA LEU A 143 -15.11 9.14 11.99
C LEU A 143 -14.13 8.58 10.93
N LEU A 144 -14.41 8.78 9.64
CA LEU A 144 -13.58 8.33 8.52
C LEU A 144 -12.84 9.46 7.82
N GLU A 145 -12.95 10.70 8.31
CA GLU A 145 -12.08 11.75 7.80
C GLU A 145 -10.63 11.46 8.23
N PRO A 146 -9.66 11.50 7.30
CA PRO A 146 -8.28 11.38 7.70
C PRO A 146 -7.93 12.58 8.57
N GLU A 147 -7.64 12.32 9.85
CA GLU A 147 -6.80 13.21 10.65
C GLU A 147 -5.62 13.59 9.77
N ASN A 148 -5.51 14.87 9.38
CA ASN A 148 -4.35 15.39 8.68
C ASN A 148 -3.14 15.30 9.62
N GLY A 149 -2.53 14.12 9.70
CA GLY A 149 -1.48 13.82 10.66
C GLY A 149 -0.94 12.42 10.45
N ASN A 150 0.30 12.37 9.93
CA ASN A 150 1.12 11.16 9.86
C ASN A 150 1.04 10.35 11.16
N THR A 151 0.48 9.13 11.12
CA THR A 151 0.87 8.06 12.05
C THR A 151 0.51 6.71 11.40
N THR A 152 1.48 6.14 10.67
CA THR A 152 1.49 4.70 10.41
C THR A 152 1.64 4.01 11.76
N GLN A 153 0.65 3.23 12.17
CA GLN A 153 0.77 2.39 13.37
C GLN A 153 1.78 1.29 13.08
N GLU A 154 3.00 1.49 13.58
CA GLU A 154 4.05 0.48 13.68
C GLU A 154 3.58 -0.63 14.63
N GLN A 155 3.17 -1.78 14.09
CA GLN A 155 3.07 -2.99 14.88
C GLN A 155 4.49 -3.50 15.15
N ASN A 156 5.09 -2.97 16.23
CA ASN A 156 6.31 -3.51 16.82
C ASN A 156 6.01 -4.93 17.34
N ILE A 157 6.43 -5.93 16.59
CA ILE A 157 6.51 -7.31 17.08
C ILE A 157 7.82 -7.39 17.85
N THR A 158 7.73 -7.31 19.19
CA THR A 158 8.83 -7.67 20.09
C THR A 158 9.08 -9.17 19.98
N GLU A 159 10.16 -9.56 19.30
CA GLU A 159 10.69 -10.93 19.40
C GLU A 159 11.33 -11.16 20.79
N PRO A 160 11.19 -12.36 21.37
CA PRO A 160 11.65 -12.66 22.71
C PRO A 160 13.17 -12.81 22.78
N ALA A 161 13.74 -12.30 23.89
CA ALA A 161 15.14 -12.42 24.23
C ALA A 161 15.65 -13.86 24.13
N HIS A 162 16.69 -14.07 23.32
CA HIS A 162 17.57 -15.23 23.41
C HIS A 162 19.02 -14.76 23.59
N PRO A 163 19.82 -15.54 24.36
CA PRO A 163 20.95 -15.05 25.14
C PRO A 163 22.21 -14.83 24.30
N GLU A 164 23.01 -13.87 24.77
CA GLU A 164 24.33 -13.50 24.29
C GLU A 164 25.26 -14.72 24.10
N PRO A 165 25.99 -14.82 22.98
CA PRO A 165 27.20 -15.61 22.94
C PRO A 165 28.40 -14.75 23.36
N THR A 166 29.05 -15.17 24.44
CA THR A 166 30.40 -14.80 24.86
C THR A 166 31.37 -14.87 23.69
N ILE A 167 32.07 -13.78 23.38
CA ILE A 167 33.21 -13.77 22.46
C ILE A 167 34.44 -13.34 23.26
N GLU A 168 35.40 -14.27 23.37
CA GLU A 168 36.73 -14.04 23.93
C GLU A 168 37.56 -13.15 22.99
N GLU A 169 38.32 -12.26 23.61
CA GLU A 169 39.26 -11.31 23.00
C GLU A 169 40.40 -12.02 22.25
N GLN A 170 40.75 -11.54 21.04
CA GLN A 170 42.13 -11.57 20.55
C GLN A 170 42.45 -10.29 19.76
N GLU A 171 43.48 -9.59 20.22
CA GLU A 171 44.14 -8.43 19.61
C GLU A 171 44.83 -8.79 18.28
N SER A 172 44.84 -7.86 17.32
CA SER A 172 46.10 -7.48 16.65
C SER A 172 45.95 -6.17 15.86
N THR A 173 46.94 -5.31 16.08
CA THR A 173 47.26 -4.02 15.48
C THR A 173 47.68 -4.12 14.01
N THR A 174 47.37 -3.09 13.19
CA THR A 174 48.37 -2.19 12.55
C THR A 174 47.69 -1.10 11.70
N ASP A 175 48.28 0.10 11.75
CA ASP A 175 47.86 1.38 11.16
C ASP A 175 48.12 1.53 9.65
N ASP A 176 47.18 2.26 9.00
CA ASP A 176 47.30 3.27 7.91
C ASP A 176 47.82 2.94 6.49
N PRO A 177 47.50 3.74 5.44
CA PRO A 177 46.43 4.74 5.26
C PRO A 177 45.56 4.55 3.98
N GLU A 178 44.42 5.25 3.93
CA GLU A 178 43.45 5.29 2.82
C GLU A 178 43.98 5.94 1.52
N PRO A 179 43.60 5.46 0.31
CA PRO A 179 43.89 6.17 -0.93
C PRO A 179 42.84 7.26 -1.24
N LEU A 180 43.31 8.50 -1.34
CA LEU A 180 42.57 9.66 -1.84
C LEU A 180 42.19 9.49 -3.32
N LEU A 181 40.90 9.63 -3.63
CA LEU A 181 40.36 9.69 -5.00
C LEU A 181 40.62 11.07 -5.63
N HIS A 182 41.62 11.16 -6.52
CA HIS A 182 41.80 12.32 -7.39
C HIS A 182 40.96 12.17 -8.67
N ILE A 183 39.95 13.03 -8.82
CA ILE A 183 39.17 13.14 -10.06
C ILE A 183 39.87 14.14 -10.98
N HIS A 184 40.43 13.65 -12.08
CA HIS A 184 40.84 14.43 -13.23
C HIS A 184 40.19 13.85 -14.49
N GLY A 185 39.35 14.65 -15.15
CA GLY A 185 38.98 14.52 -16.56
C GLY A 185 38.41 13.17 -17.03
N ASN A 186 37.09 13.08 -17.13
CA ASN A 186 36.27 12.27 -18.07
C ASN A 186 36.85 10.98 -18.72
N VAL A 187 37.58 10.13 -17.99
CA VAL A 187 37.82 8.73 -18.37
C VAL A 187 37.92 7.88 -17.09
N ILE A 188 37.03 6.91 -16.92
CA ILE A 188 37.22 5.83 -15.93
C ILE A 188 37.81 4.64 -16.68
N ASP A 189 39.09 4.35 -16.42
CA ASP A 189 39.82 3.21 -16.94
C ASP A 189 39.40 1.94 -16.16
N ALA A 190 38.85 0.94 -16.84
CA ALA A 190 38.23 -0.24 -16.23
C ALA A 190 39.23 -1.33 -15.78
N THR A 191 40.52 -1.01 -15.69
CA THR A 191 41.62 -1.97 -15.47
C THR A 191 42.00 -2.21 -14.01
N ALA A 192 41.40 -1.50 -13.05
CA ALA A 192 41.68 -1.70 -11.62
C ALA A 192 40.73 -2.69 -10.91
N LEU A 193 39.66 -3.15 -11.56
CA LEU A 193 38.55 -3.85 -10.88
C LEU A 193 38.56 -5.38 -11.01
N PHE A 194 39.48 -5.95 -11.80
CA PHE A 194 39.62 -7.39 -11.93
C PHE A 194 41.10 -7.76 -11.95
N GLN A 195 41.47 -8.79 -11.18
CA GLN A 195 42.76 -9.48 -11.15
C GLN A 195 43.78 -9.01 -10.10
N ARG A 196 43.53 -9.23 -8.80
CA ARG A 196 44.64 -9.57 -7.88
C ARG A 196 44.35 -10.28 -6.56
N ASN A 197 43.32 -11.14 -6.47
CA ASN A 197 43.22 -12.10 -5.35
C ASN A 197 42.97 -13.55 -5.81
N ARG A 198 43.90 -14.08 -6.61
CA ARG A 198 44.27 -15.50 -6.53
C ARG A 198 45.78 -15.61 -6.72
N THR A 199 46.49 -15.50 -5.60
CA THR A 199 47.91 -15.80 -5.45
C THR A 199 48.20 -17.23 -5.94
N VAL A 200 49.14 -17.34 -6.89
CA VAL A 200 50.43 -18.05 -6.76
C VAL A 200 50.32 -19.39 -6.00
N LYS A 201 50.50 -20.59 -6.59
CA LYS A 201 51.76 -21.17 -7.09
C LYS A 201 51.50 -22.58 -7.69
N GLU A 202 52.11 -22.94 -8.84
CA GLU A 202 53.12 -24.02 -9.04
C GLU A 202 52.63 -25.44 -8.65
N PHE A 203 52.66 -26.51 -9.46
CA PHE A 203 53.39 -26.90 -10.69
C PHE A 203 52.47 -27.71 -11.61
#